data_AF-A0A7J4P2T6-F1
#
_entry.id   AF-A0A7J4P2T6-F1
#
_cell.length_a   1.000
_cell.length_b   1.000
_cell.length_c   1.000
_cell.angle_alpha   90.00
_cell.angle_beta   90.00
_cell.angle_gamma   90.00
#
_symmetry.space_group_name_H-M   'P 1'
#
loop_
_entity.id
_entity.type
_entity.pdbx_description
1 polymer ?
#
loop_
_entity_poly.entity_id
_entity_poly.type
_entity_poly.pdbx_seq_one_letter_code
_entity_poly.pdbx_strand_id
1 'polypeptide(L)' 'MPSKLDKGKKVVISLDEDIVRSDGSRIKMREFVKEMLAYNPMFKIETSPKGETWYLRKKEK' A
#
# COMPACT_ATOMS: atom_id res chain seq x y z
N MET A 1 15.00 -12.60 -21.78
CA MET A 1 13.58 -12.71 -21.34
C MET A 1 13.33 -11.58 -20.36
N PRO A 2 12.47 -10.59 -20.66
CA PRO A 2 12.13 -9.57 -19.68
C PRO A 2 11.38 -10.25 -18.53
N SER A 3 11.97 -10.19 -17.33
CA SER A 3 11.44 -10.71 -16.09
C SER A 3 10.02 -10.14 -15.84
N LYS A 4 9.06 -11.02 -15.51
CA LYS A 4 7.64 -10.70 -15.24
C LYS A 4 7.37 -9.65 -14.14
N LEU A 5 8.41 -8.99 -13.62
CA LEU A 5 8.36 -7.92 -12.63
C LEU A 5 8.03 -6.54 -13.22
N ASP A 6 8.04 -6.37 -14.55
CA ASP A 6 7.78 -5.09 -15.22
C ASP A 6 6.30 -4.65 -15.20
N LYS A 7 5.38 -5.54 -14.83
CA LYS A 7 3.96 -5.22 -14.70
C LYS A 7 3.61 -5.10 -13.23
N GLY A 8 3.47 -3.87 -12.74
CA GLY A 8 2.99 -3.60 -11.39
C GLY A 8 1.75 -4.46 -11.07
N LYS A 9 1.78 -5.17 -9.95
CA LYS A 9 0.70 -6.06 -9.54
C LYS A 9 -0.39 -5.22 -8.87
N LYS A 10 -1.62 -5.26 -9.40
CA LYS A 10 -2.79 -4.69 -8.72
C LYS A 10 -3.09 -5.55 -7.49
N VAL A 11 -3.05 -4.95 -6.31
CA VAL A 11 -3.50 -5.55 -5.06
C VAL A 11 -4.63 -4.69 -4.52
N VAL A 12 -5.76 -5.32 -4.20
CA VAL A 12 -6.86 -4.65 -3.51
C VAL A 12 -6.73 -5.02 -2.04
N ILE A 13 -6.55 -4.03 -1.19
CA ILE A 13 -6.47 -4.20 0.26
C ILE A 13 -7.62 -3.46 0.92
N SER A 14 -8.25 -4.10 1.91
CA SER A 14 -9.22 -3.42 2.78
C SER A 14 -8.43 -2.64 3.84
N LEU A 15 -8.64 -1.33 3.92
CA LEU A 15 -7.92 -0.49 4.88
C LEU A 15 -8.44 -0.57 6.31
N ASP A 16 -9.66 -1.08 6.48
CA ASP A 16 -10.33 -1.21 7.77
C ASP A 16 -10.09 -2.57 8.43
N GLU A 17 -9.36 -3.46 7.75
CA GLU A 17 -8.92 -4.74 8.29
C GLU A 17 -7.95 -4.53 9.46
N ASP A 18 -8.15 -5.30 10.54
CA ASP A 18 -7.22 -5.37 11.67
C ASP A 18 -6.13 -6.39 11.36
N ILE A 19 -4.88 -5.93 11.36
CA ILE A 19 -3.71 -6.80 11.21
C ILE A 19 -3.03 -7.02 12.55
N VAL A 20 -2.48 -8.22 12.73
CA VAL A 20 -1.64 -8.56 13.88
C VAL A 20 -0.19 -8.47 13.43
N ARG A 21 0.59 -7.62 14.10
CA ARG A 21 2.03 -7.50 13.87
C ARG A 21 2.79 -8.64 14.54
N SER A 22 4.04 -8.85 14.14
CA SER A 22 4.92 -9.87 14.71
C SER A 22 5.20 -9.67 16.22
N ASP A 23 5.04 -8.44 16.72
CA ASP A 23 5.14 -8.09 18.14
C ASP A 23 3.84 -8.35 18.92
N GLY A 24 2.81 -8.89 18.27
CA GLY A 24 1.50 -9.17 18.85
C GLY A 24 0.55 -7.97 18.92
N SER A 25 1.00 -6.78 18.53
CA SER A 25 0.14 -5.59 18.50
C SER A 25 -0.88 -5.65 17.36
N ARG A 26 -2.05 -5.04 17.57
CA ARG A 26 -3.12 -4.93 16.58
C ARG A 26 -3.19 -3.51 16.06
N ILE A 27 -3.16 -3.36 14.74
CA ILE A 27 -3.33 -2.07 14.09
C ILE A 27 -4.24 -2.22 12.87
N LYS A 28 -4.81 -1.11 12.41
CA LYS A 28 -5.53 -1.08 11.13
C LYS A 28 -4.56 -1.13 9.97
N MET A 29 -4.93 -1.83 8.89
CA MET A 29 -4.18 -1.85 7.63
C MET A 29 -3.89 -0.42 7.13
N ARG A 30 -4.81 0.53 7.32
CA ARG A 30 -4.59 1.96 7.03
C ARG A 30 -3.33 2.52 7.68
N GLU A 31 -3.13 2.24 8.97
CA GLU A 31 -1.99 2.79 9.72
C GLU A 31 -0.68 2.11 9.31
N PHE A 32 -0.73 0.80 9.03
CA PHE A 32 0.42 0.06 8.49
C PHE A 32 0.90 0.66 7.15
N VAL A 33 -0.02 0.92 6.24
CA VAL A 33 0.33 1.46 4.91
C VAL A 33 0.90 2.88 5.04
N LYS A 34 0.37 3.72 5.93
CA LYS A 34 0.92 5.05 6.22
C LYS A 34 2.37 4.97 6.73
N GLU A 35 2.64 4.10 7.70
CA GLU A 35 3.99 3.89 8.22
C GLU A 35 4.94 3.43 7.10
N MET A 36 4.53 2.46 6.29
CA MET A 36 5.31 1.96 5.16
C MET A 36 5.70 3.06 4.15
N LEU A 37 4.81 4.02 3.92
CA LEU A 37 5.07 5.16 3.04
C LEU A 37 5.98 6.21 3.66
N ALA A 38 5.93 6.36 4.99
CA ALA A 38 6.88 7.21 5.70
C ALA A 38 8.32 6.70 5.51
N TYR A 39 8.51 5.37 5.55
CA TYR A 39 9.81 4.75 5.28
C TYR A 39 10.22 4.74 3.80
N ASN A 40 9.25 4.83 2.88
CA ASN A 40 9.50 4.77 1.44
C ASN A 40 8.93 6.01 0.72
N PRO A 41 9.60 7.18 0.84
CA PRO A 41 9.11 8.44 0.29
C PRO A 41 8.99 8.44 -1.25
N MET A 42 9.58 7.45 -1.91
CA MET A 42 9.49 7.17 -3.34
C MET A 42 8.11 6.66 -3.76
N PHE A 43 7.24 6.28 -2.83
CA PHE A 43 5.89 5.82 -3.14
C PHE A 43 4.84 6.78 -2.57
N LYS A 44 3.66 6.80 -3.18
CA LYS A 44 2.48 7.54 -2.74
C LYS A 44 1.24 6.66 -2.89
N ILE A 45 0.22 6.91 -2.09
CA ILE A 45 -1.11 6.36 -2.36
C ILE A 45 -1.91 7.37 -3.16
N GLU A 46 -2.57 6.90 -4.20
CA GLU A 46 -3.61 7.64 -4.91
C GLU A 46 -4.95 6.96 -4.63
N THR A 47 -5.93 7.71 -4.15
CA THR A 47 -7.31 7.23 -4.01
C THR A 47 -8.02 7.36 -5.34
N SER A 48 -8.84 6.38 -5.70
CA SER A 48 -9.77 6.54 -6.82
C SER A 48 -10.71 7.73 -6.55
N PRO A 49 -11.24 8.39 -7.59
CA PRO A 49 -12.18 9.50 -7.43
C PRO A 49 -13.43 9.14 -6.60
N LYS A 50 -13.75 7.84 -6.52
CA LYS A 50 -14.87 7.29 -5.74
C LYS A 50 -14.47 6.84 -4.33
N GLY A 51 -13.18 6.89 -3.97
CA GLY A 51 -12.66 6.50 -2.64
C GLY A 51 -12.60 5.00 -2.36
N GLU A 52 -13.18 4.17 -3.23
CA GLU A 52 -13.33 2.72 -3.06
C GLU A 52 -12.02 1.94 -3.25
N THR A 53 -11.00 2.53 -3.88
CA THR A 53 -9.75 1.82 -4.19
C THR A 53 -8.56 2.72 -4.02
N TRP A 54 -7.54 2.18 -3.36
CA TRP A 54 -6.28 2.86 -3.05
C TRP A 54 -5.17 2.23 -3.90
N TYR A 55 -4.42 3.05 -4.63
CA TYR A 55 -3.35 2.61 -5.52
C TYR A 55 -2.00 3.04 -4.96
N LEU A 56 -1.10 2.08 -4.70
CA LEU A 56 0.29 2.39 -4.39
C LEU A 56 1.03 2.69 -5.70
N ARG A 57 1.50 3.91 -5.88
CA ARG A 57 2.28 4.34 -7.05
C ARG A 57 3.66 4.82 -6.65
N LYS A 58 4.65 4.50 -7.47
CA LYS A 58 5.97 5.14 -7.40
C LYS A 58 5.82 6.61 -7.83
N LYS A 59 6.36 7.54 -7.07
CA LYS A 59 6.51 8.94 -7.49
C LYS A 59 7.47 8.94 -8.68
N GLU A 60 7.00 9.40 -9.83
CA GLU A 60 7.89 9.73 -10.94
C GLU A 60 8.75 10.93 -10.51
N LYS A 61 10.03 10.86 -10.86
CA LYS A 61 11.07 11.80 -10.41
C LYS A 61 11.12 13.01 -11.34
#